data_AF-A0A9R1RSE0-F1
#
_entry.id   AF-A0A9R1RSE0-F1
#
_cell.length_a   1.000
_cell.length_b   1.000
_cell.length_c   1.000
_cell.angle_alpha   90.00
_cell.angle_beta   90.00
_cell.angle_gamma   90.00
#
_symmetry.space_group_name_H-M   'P 1'
#
loop_
_entity.id
_entity.type
_entity.pdbx_description
1 polymer ?
#
loop_
_entity_poly.entity_id
_entity_poly.type
_entity_poly.pdbx_seq_one_letter_code
_entity_poly.pdbx_strand_id
1 'polypeptide(L)'
;MEAAIGWLVQTILGTLQIDKLDAWIRQAGLADDIERLRCEVERAEVAVSAVRGRAAANEPLARSLARLKDLLYEADDVVDDLDYCRLQQQVQGAVILAECMKQSE
;
A
#
# COMPACT_ATOMS: atom_id res chain seq x y z
N MET A 1 9.82 12.97 -11.55
CA MET A 1 8.45 12.41 -11.59
C MET A 1 8.49 10.90 -11.67
N GLU A 2 9.04 10.32 -12.73
CA GLU A 2 9.12 8.87 -12.95
C GLU A 2 9.86 8.13 -11.81
N ALA A 3 10.94 8.74 -11.28
CA ALA A 3 11.65 8.18 -10.12
C ALA A 3 10.79 8.13 -8.84
N ALA A 4 9.94 9.14 -8.62
CA ALA A 4 9.04 9.17 -7.47
C ALA A 4 7.95 8.09 -7.60
N ILE A 5 7.40 7.91 -8.81
CA ILE A 5 6.46 6.83 -9.10
C ILE A 5 7.10 5.47 -8.83
N GLY A 6 8.32 5.24 -9.30
CA GLY A 6 9.04 4.00 -9.04
C GLY A 6 9.27 3.75 -7.55
N TRP A 7 9.60 4.79 -6.78
CA TRP A 7 9.75 4.66 -5.33
C TRP A 7 8.42 4.32 -4.62
N LEU A 8 7.32 4.97 -5.01
CA LEU A 8 5.98 4.68 -4.45
C LEU A 8 5.54 3.25 -4.72
N VAL A 9 5.69 2.78 -5.97
CA VAL A 9 5.39 1.38 -6.36
C VAL A 9 6.12 0.41 -5.43
N GLN A 10 7.42 0.59 -5.25
CA GLN A 10 8.23 -0.33 -4.45
C GLN A 10 7.86 -0.26 -2.96
N THR A 11 7.49 0.92 -2.46
CA THR A 11 7.04 1.11 -1.08
C THR A 11 5.72 0.38 -0.82
N ILE A 12 4.72 0.62 -1.67
CA ILE A 12 3.40 -0.03 -1.59
C ILE A 12 3.53 -1.56 -1.67
N LEU A 13 4.24 -2.06 -2.68
CA LEU A 13 4.44 -3.51 -2.85
C LEU A 13 5.22 -4.12 -1.69
N GLY A 14 6.23 -3.41 -1.16
CA GLY A 14 7.01 -3.85 -0.01
C GLY A 14 6.15 -4.00 1.25
N THR A 15 5.28 -3.02 1.54
CA THR A 15 4.38 -3.09 2.69
C THR A 15 3.37 -4.21 2.54
N LEU A 16 2.76 -4.38 1.36
CA LEU A 16 1.79 -5.44 1.09
C LEU A 16 2.38 -6.86 1.15
N GLN A 17 3.71 -7.00 0.99
CA GLN A 17 4.42 -8.28 1.11
C GLN A 17 4.79 -8.65 2.56
N ILE A 18 4.46 -7.81 3.55
CA ILE A 18 4.70 -8.15 4.96
C ILE A 18 3.80 -9.34 5.34
N ASP A 19 4.40 -10.49 5.67
CA ASP A 19 3.67 -11.74 5.97
C ASP A 19 2.55 -11.56 7.02
N LYS A 20 2.80 -10.75 8.05
CA LYS A 20 1.82 -10.44 9.09
C LYS A 20 0.64 -9.63 8.57
N LEU A 21 0.88 -8.76 7.59
CA LEU A 21 -0.16 -7.97 6.95
C LEU A 21 -1.00 -8.83 6.01
N ASP A 22 -0.41 -9.71 5.21
CA ASP A 22 -1.16 -10.65 4.34
C ASP A 22 -2.12 -11.54 5.15
N ALA A 23 -1.63 -12.13 6.25
CA ALA A 23 -2.46 -12.96 7.12
C ALA A 23 -3.64 -12.16 7.70
N TRP A 24 -3.39 -10.93 8.13
CA TRP A 24 -4.42 -10.05 8.68
C TRP A 24 -5.43 -9.61 7.62
N ILE A 25 -4.99 -9.26 6.40
CA ILE A 25 -5.84 -8.90 5.27
C ILE A 25 -6.84 -10.01 4.94
N ARG A 26 -6.36 -11.27 4.93
CA ARG A 26 -7.22 -12.45 4.74
C ARG A 26 -8.24 -12.58 5.85
N GLN A 27 -7.85 -12.36 7.11
CA GLN A 27 -8.75 -12.40 8.25
C GLN A 27 -9.80 -11.27 8.20
N ALA A 28 -9.42 -10.09 7.72
CA ALA A 28 -10.29 -8.93 7.55
C ALA A 28 -11.24 -9.06 6.34
N GLY A 29 -11.07 -10.07 5.48
CA GLY A 29 -11.88 -10.25 4.27
C GLY A 29 -11.54 -9.29 3.13
N LEU A 30 -10.35 -8.69 3.15
CA LEU A 30 -9.91 -7.67 2.18
C LEU A 30 -8.98 -8.24 1.08
N ALA A 31 -8.82 -9.56 1.03
CA ALA A 31 -7.85 -10.21 0.15
C ALA A 31 -8.03 -9.86 -1.33
N ASP A 32 -9.27 -9.88 -1.83
CA ASP A 32 -9.57 -9.59 -3.24
C ASP A 32 -9.30 -8.12 -3.61
N ASP A 33 -9.65 -7.19 -2.71
CA ASP A 33 -9.43 -5.75 -2.93
C ASP A 33 -7.94 -5.41 -2.93
N ILE A 34 -7.17 -6.01 -2.02
CA ILE A 34 -5.70 -5.82 -1.97
C ILE A 34 -5.00 -6.47 -3.15
N GLU A 35 -5.44 -7.65 -3.59
CA GLU A 35 -4.91 -8.29 -4.79
C GLU A 35 -5.13 -7.41 -6.02
N ARG A 36 -6.31 -6.80 -6.13
CA ARG A 36 -6.62 -5.83 -7.20
C ARG A 36 -5.73 -4.60 -7.11
N LEU A 37 -5.51 -4.04 -5.92
CA LEU A 37 -4.60 -2.92 -5.72
C LEU A 37 -3.18 -3.27 -6.18
N ARG A 38 -2.68 -4.44 -5.78
CA ARG A 38 -1.36 -4.94 -6.18
C ARG A 38 -1.21 -5.00 -7.70
N CYS A 39 -2.21 -5.58 -8.37
CA CYS A 39 -2.24 -5.66 -9.83
C CYS A 39 -2.19 -4.27 -10.50
N GLU A 40 -2.91 -3.27 -9.98
CA GLU A 40 -2.89 -1.91 -10.54
C GLU A 40 -1.56 -1.19 -10.30
N VAL A 41 -0.92 -1.39 -9.14
CA VAL A 41 0.40 -0.85 -8.83
C VAL A 41 1.48 -1.46 -9.73
N GLU A 42 1.44 -2.77 -9.97
CA GLU A 42 2.34 -3.46 -10.92
C GLU A 42 2.13 -2.93 -12.37
N ARG A 43 0.88 -2.71 -12.77
CA ARG A 43 0.58 -2.10 -14.09
C ARG A 43 1.11 -0.69 -14.21
N ALA A 44 1.04 0.11 -13.14
CA ALA A 44 1.61 1.45 -13.11
C ALA A 44 3.13 1.41 -13.33
N GLU A 45 3.83 0.46 -12.72
CA GLU A 45 5.27 0.26 -12.90
C GLU A 45 5.63 -0.03 -14.36
N VAL A 46 4.90 -0.96 -14.99
CA VAL A 46 5.08 -1.32 -16.41
C VAL A 46 4.81 -0.11 -17.29
N ALA A 47 3.73 0.63 -17.04
CA ALA A 47 3.36 1.80 -17.82
C ALA A 47 4.42 2.90 -17.75
N VAL A 48 4.94 3.19 -16.56
CA VAL A 48 5.99 4.20 -16.34
C VAL A 48 7.30 3.78 -16.99
N SER A 49 7.65 2.50 -16.92
CA SER A 49 8.84 1.95 -17.57
C SER A 49 8.78 2.11 -19.10
N ALA A 50 7.60 1.90 -19.71
CA ALA A 50 7.40 2.03 -21.15
C ALA A 50 7.50 3.48 -21.68
N VAL A 51 7.28 4.47 -20.82
CA VAL A 51 7.28 5.89 -21.20
C VAL A 51 8.48 6.68 -20.67
N ARG A 52 9.42 6.00 -20.01
CA ARG A 52 10.56 6.60 -19.33
C ARG A 52 11.33 7.57 -20.23
N GLY A 53 11.57 8.79 -19.74
CA GLY A 53 12.32 9.84 -20.44
C GLY A 53 11.55 10.52 -21.58
N ARG A 54 10.34 10.07 -21.93
CA ARG A 54 9.51 10.66 -22.99
C ARG A 54 8.63 11.79 -22.48
N ALA A 55 8.43 11.87 -21.16
CA ALA A 55 7.58 12.87 -20.52
C ALA A 55 8.07 14.31 -20.75
N ALA A 56 9.39 14.53 -20.78
CA ALA A 56 9.98 15.87 -20.93
C ALA A 56 9.65 16.54 -22.28
N ALA A 57 9.35 15.74 -23.30
CA ALA A 57 9.01 16.22 -24.64
C ALA A 57 7.50 16.11 -24.95
N ASN A 58 6.67 15.66 -24.01
CA ASN A 58 5.26 15.39 -24.24
C ASN A 58 4.41 15.82 -23.03
N GLU A 59 3.85 17.02 -23.14
CA GLU A 59 3.04 17.65 -22.09
C GLU A 59 1.80 16.82 -21.68
N PRO A 60 0.98 16.28 -22.61
CA PRO A 60 -0.09 15.35 -22.25
C PRO A 60 0.38 14.13 -21.45
N LEU A 61 1.52 13.55 -21.81
CA LEU A 61 2.12 12.43 -21.10
C LEU A 61 2.59 12.84 -19.70
N ALA A 62 3.26 14.00 -19.57
CA ALA A 62 3.69 14.54 -18.28
C ALA A 62 2.50 14.72 -17.33
N ARG A 63 1.38 15.25 -17.82
CA ARG A 63 0.14 15.40 -17.04
C ARG A 63 -0.48 14.06 -16.62
N SER A 64 -0.45 13.06 -17.49
CA SER A 64 -0.92 11.72 -17.14
C SER A 64 -0.03 11.04 -16.09
N LEU A 65 1.29 11.22 -16.17
CA LEU A 65 2.22 10.74 -15.14
C LEU A 65 2.04 11.47 -13.81
N ALA A 66 1.73 12.77 -13.82
CA ALA A 66 1.42 13.50 -12.60
C ALA A 66 0.19 12.92 -11.89
N ARG A 67 -0.90 12.66 -12.63
CA ARG A 67 -2.10 12.00 -12.08
C ARG A 67 -1.83 10.60 -11.57
N LEU A 68 -1.03 9.81 -12.28
CA LEU A 68 -0.65 8.46 -11.84
C LEU A 68 0.12 8.52 -10.52
N LYS A 69 1.04 9.48 -10.38
CA LYS A 69 1.78 9.71 -9.15
C LYS A 69 0.85 10.11 -7.99
N ASP A 70 -0.16 10.95 -8.24
CA ASP A 70 -1.14 11.33 -7.19
C ASP A 70 -1.98 10.12 -6.75
N LEU A 71 -2.44 9.26 -7.69
CA LEU A 71 -3.13 8.01 -7.34
C LEU A 71 -2.26 7.03 -6.55
N LEU A 72 -0.96 7.00 -6.83
CA LEU A 72 -0.04 6.16 -6.06
C LEU A 72 0.21 6.71 -4.66
N TYR A 73 0.14 8.03 -4.44
CA TYR A 73 0.14 8.57 -3.08
C TYR A 73 -1.11 8.15 -2.31
N GLU A 74 -2.28 8.23 -2.93
CA GLU A 74 -3.52 7.76 -2.29
C GLU A 74 -3.47 6.26 -1.96
N ALA A 75 -2.85 5.46 -2.83
CA ALA A 75 -2.64 4.04 -2.57
C ALA A 75 -1.66 3.77 -1.41
N ASP A 76 -0.57 4.53 -1.34
CA ASP A 76 0.41 4.46 -0.24
C ASP A 76 -0.26 4.79 1.11
N ASP A 77 -1.01 5.90 1.16
CA ASP A 77 -1.77 6.30 2.37
C ASP A 77 -2.74 5.20 2.84
N VAL A 78 -3.49 4.58 1.91
CA VAL A 78 -4.42 3.49 2.24
C VAL A 78 -3.69 2.25 2.77
N VAL A 79 -2.51 1.94 2.23
CA VAL A 79 -1.72 0.79 2.68
C VAL A 79 -1.08 1.04 4.05
N ASP A 80 -0.65 2.27 4.32
CA ASP A 80 -0.19 2.69 5.64
C ASP A 80 -1.32 2.62 6.68
N ASP A 81 -2.52 3.10 6.34
CA ASP A 81 -3.70 3.00 7.21
C ASP A 81 -4.08 1.54 7.50
N LEU A 82 -3.91 0.66 6.53
CA LEU A 82 -4.15 -0.78 6.69
C LEU A 82 -3.16 -1.41 7.68
N ASP A 83 -1.87 -1.12 7.54
CA ASP A 83 -0.86 -1.61 8.47
C ASP A 83 -1.06 -1.03 9.87
N TYR A 84 -1.46 0.24 9.95
CA TYR A 84 -1.85 0.88 11.20
C TYR A 84 -3.04 0.17 11.86
N CYS A 85 -4.10 -0.16 11.12
CA CYS A 85 -5.26 -0.89 11.65
C CYS A 85 -4.86 -2.26 12.19
N ARG A 86 -3.99 -2.99 11.47
CA ARG A 86 -3.43 -4.27 11.94
C ARG A 86 -2.68 -4.10 13.25
N LEU A 87 -1.77 -3.12 13.32
CA LEU A 87 -0.99 -2.84 14.53
C LEU A 87 -1.89 -2.45 15.70
N GLN A 88 -2.90 -1.63 15.45
CA GLN A 88 -3.85 -1.21 16.47
C GLN A 88 -4.63 -2.39 17.06
N GLN A 89 -5.12 -3.30 16.22
CA GLN A 89 -5.80 -4.51 16.69
C GLN A 89 -4.87 -5.43 17.50
N GLN A 90 -3.61 -5.56 17.09
CA GLN A 90 -2.61 -6.34 17.83
C GLN A 90 -2.38 -5.76 19.24
N VAL A 91 -2.26 -4.43 19.35
CA VAL A 91 -2.05 -3.75 20.64
C VAL A 91 -3.30 -3.85 21.53
N GLN A 92 -4.48 -3.59 20.98
CA GLN A 92 -5.74 -3.68 21.74
C GLN A 92 -5.99 -5.10 22.27
N GLY A 93 -5.77 -6.13 21.44
CA GLY A 93 -5.87 -7.52 21.87
C GLY A 93 -4.90 -7.86 23.01
N ALA A 94 -3.67 -7.36 22.95
CA ALA A 94 -2.67 -7.56 24.00
C ALA A 94 -3.07 -6.87 25.32
N VAL A 95 -3.64 -5.66 25.26
CA VAL A 95 -4.12 -4.93 26.45
C VAL A 95 -5.26 -5.69 27.14
N ILE A 96 -6.25 -6.16 26.38
CA ILE A 96 -7.39 -6.91 26.92
C ILE A 96 -6.92 -8.19 27.63
N LEU A 97 -5.98 -8.94 27.03
CA LEU A 97 -5.42 -10.14 27.65
C LEU A 97 -4.69 -9.83 28.95
N ALA A 98 -3.89 -8.76 28.98
CA ALA A 98 -3.17 -8.34 30.18
C ALA A 98 -4.11 -7.92 31.32
N GLU A 99 -5.23 -7.26 31.00
CA GLU A 99 -6.26 -6.90 31.99
C GLU A 99 -7.00 -8.13 32.52
N CYS A 100 -7.35 -9.09 31.67
CA CYS A 100 -7.94 -10.36 32.11
C CYS A 100 -7.03 -11.13 33.05
N MET A 101 -5.71 -11.15 32.79
CA MET A 101 -4.74 -11.82 33.67
C MET A 101 -4.65 -11.15 35.04
N LYS A 102 -4.73 -9.82 35.11
CA LYS A 102 -4.72 -9.08 36.40
C LYS A 102 -6.00 -9.28 37.23
N GLN A 103 -7.12 -9.61 36.60
CA GLN A 103 -8.39 -9.87 37.30
C GLN A 103 -8.50 -11.31 37.83
N SER A 104 -7.55 -12.18 37.44
CA SER A 104 -7.48 -13.57 37.91
C SER A 104 -6.55 -13.81 39.12
N GLU A 105 -5.90 -12.75 39.62
CA GLU A 105 -5.07 -12.72 40.83
C GLU A 105 -5.79 -12.00 41.99
#